data_AF-A0A1S8CSK9-F1
#
_entry.id   AF-A0A1S8CSK9-F1
#
_cell.length_a   1.000
_cell.length_b   1.000
_cell.length_c   1.000
_cell.angle_alpha   90.00
_cell.angle_beta   90.00
_cell.angle_gamma   90.00
#
_symmetry.space_group_name_H-M   'P 1'
#
loop_
_entity.id
_entity.type
_entity.pdbx_description
1 polymer ?
#
loop_
_entity_poly.entity_id
_entity_poly.type
_entity_poly.pdbx_seq_one_letter_code
_entity_poly.pdbx_strand_id
1 'polypeptide(L)'
;MRWLMYLFALFVTIDMIIIAYWQDSQASIDLNGILFYLLGLPLLVFTISYTASLIYRQLRRIKTESTHEEQSSDLAAQFSSEHSTQVPVYLKVHATALQTSEGDDPADILNALKNYKAAQLDPELVNALGVYILSRRIDISEDEFKYRDWIETDDSAYLAESASPRFKRIGLIVQRLLQTLEPQLCLLSEGMAQASQWHARPDFEQPVLHPAWNGQRDQHITQHTEQVINQMQQWPAQLQISCFLPQSWDEQDQQLITHIVNHVMQQLEFNSDQYAFNPTILDAELSQQKLLEQLFEKIKQDEHNIYLVLGADSILDQEEVDDIIWGQPNYIAAEAGYGLLLSHQNIAIPTLEEISYLHINPDKNNLINLKEEDKTEFISPINPLTHT
;
A
#
# COMPACT_ATOMS: atom_id res chain seq x y z
N MET A 1 20.13 -17.62 10.98
CA MET A 1 20.72 -18.98 11.10
C MET A 1 21.69 -19.38 9.99
N ARG A 2 21.43 -19.15 8.68
CA ARG A 2 22.26 -19.68 7.57
C ARG A 2 23.76 -19.29 7.65
N TRP A 3 24.08 -18.05 8.01
CA TRP A 3 25.48 -17.57 8.12
C TRP A 3 26.28 -18.22 9.24
N LEU A 4 25.62 -18.59 10.34
CA LEU A 4 26.27 -19.23 11.49
C LEU A 4 26.70 -20.67 11.13
N MET A 5 25.89 -21.35 10.31
CA MET A 5 26.20 -22.69 9.79
C MET A 5 27.38 -22.67 8.80
N TYR A 6 27.46 -21.65 7.92
CA TYR A 6 28.61 -21.46 7.03
C TYR A 6 29.89 -21.15 7.79
N LEU A 7 29.83 -20.29 8.81
CA LEU A 7 30.98 -20.00 9.68
C LEU A 7 31.48 -21.27 10.36
N PHE A 8 30.57 -22.07 10.93
CA PHE A 8 30.94 -23.31 11.61
C PHE A 8 31.57 -24.33 10.66
N ALA A 9 31.02 -24.50 9.44
CA ALA A 9 31.58 -25.40 8.44
C ALA A 9 32.98 -24.95 7.94
N LEU A 10 33.16 -23.64 7.75
CA LEU A 10 34.45 -23.06 7.34
C LEU A 10 35.50 -23.22 8.45
N PHE A 11 35.10 -23.04 9.71
CA PHE A 11 35.96 -23.23 10.87
C PHE A 11 36.46 -24.68 10.95
N VAL A 12 35.55 -25.66 10.89
CA VAL A 12 35.89 -27.08 10.94
C VAL A 12 36.81 -27.52 9.79
N THR A 13 36.59 -27.02 8.57
CA THR A 13 37.38 -27.42 7.41
C THR A 13 38.79 -26.83 7.44
N ILE A 14 38.94 -25.55 7.80
CA ILE A 14 40.26 -24.90 7.91
C ILE A 14 41.07 -25.54 9.04
N ASP A 15 40.46 -25.78 10.19
CA ASP A 15 41.12 -26.42 11.33
C ASP A 15 41.58 -27.84 10.99
N MET A 16 40.75 -28.61 10.30
CA MET A 16 41.11 -29.97 9.88
C MET A 16 42.33 -29.98 8.94
N ILE A 17 42.42 -29.02 8.02
CA ILE A 17 43.58 -28.87 7.11
C ILE A 17 44.84 -28.47 7.88
N ILE A 18 44.73 -27.53 8.82
CA ILE A 18 45.85 -27.06 9.63
C ILE A 18 46.36 -28.19 10.53
N ILE A 19 45.47 -28.93 11.18
CA ILE A 19 45.82 -30.08 12.03
C ILE A 19 46.52 -31.17 11.20
N ALA A 20 46.01 -31.49 10.00
CA ALA A 20 46.65 -32.46 9.11
C ALA A 20 48.04 -32.01 8.64
N TYR A 21 48.20 -30.73 8.31
CA TYR A 21 49.48 -30.15 7.91
C TYR A 21 50.52 -30.16 9.07
N TRP A 22 50.05 -29.92 10.29
CA TRP A 22 50.89 -29.94 11.49
C TRP A 22 51.33 -31.34 11.90
N GLN A 23 50.43 -32.32 11.75
CA GLN A 23 50.74 -33.73 11.98
C GLN A 23 51.89 -34.21 11.08
N ASP A 24 51.96 -33.69 9.84
CA ASP A 24 52.98 -34.07 8.85
C ASP A 24 54.31 -33.32 9.05
N SER A 25 54.27 -32.07 9.52
CA SER A 25 55.46 -31.20 9.54
C SER A 25 56.34 -31.29 10.81
N GLN A 26 55.90 -32.00 11.86
CA GLN A 26 56.59 -32.14 13.17
C GLN A 26 57.23 -30.83 13.72
N ALA A 27 56.63 -29.67 13.43
CA ALA A 27 57.14 -28.39 13.89
C ALA A 27 56.80 -28.18 15.38
N SER A 28 57.77 -27.76 16.19
CA SER A 28 57.54 -27.43 17.60
C SER A 28 56.90 -26.05 17.71
N ILE A 29 55.63 -25.98 18.13
CA ILE A 29 54.88 -24.73 18.05
C ILE A 29 54.52 -24.19 19.43
N ASP A 30 54.70 -22.88 19.56
CA ASP A 30 54.35 -22.05 20.71
C ASP A 30 52.83 -21.86 20.83
N LEU A 31 52.33 -21.74 22.06
CA LEU A 31 50.90 -21.73 22.41
C LEU A 31 50.14 -20.59 21.73
N ASN A 32 50.79 -19.44 21.55
CA ASN A 32 50.23 -18.29 20.83
C ASN A 32 50.07 -18.54 19.33
N GLY A 33 50.96 -19.35 18.74
CA GLY A 33 50.85 -19.77 17.35
C GLY A 33 49.61 -20.65 17.14
N ILE A 34 49.40 -21.63 18.03
CA ILE A 34 48.23 -22.53 17.98
C ILE A 34 46.93 -21.73 17.99
N LEU A 35 46.81 -20.76 18.91
CA LEU A 35 45.60 -19.96 19.04
C LEU A 35 45.32 -19.11 17.78
N PHE A 36 46.38 -18.56 17.18
CA PHE A 36 46.24 -17.75 15.96
C PHE A 36 45.84 -18.59 14.76
N TYR A 37 46.41 -19.79 14.58
CA TYR A 37 46.09 -20.64 13.43
C TYR A 37 44.70 -21.28 13.54
N LEU A 38 44.28 -21.69 14.73
CA LEU A 38 43.00 -22.39 14.93
C LEU A 38 41.81 -21.43 15.12
N LEU A 39 42.03 -20.24 15.68
CA LEU A 39 40.95 -19.28 15.92
C LEU A 39 41.05 -18.04 15.03
N GLY A 40 42.26 -17.48 14.91
CA GLY A 40 42.49 -16.21 14.20
C GLY A 40 42.35 -16.35 12.68
N LEU A 41 42.94 -17.39 12.09
CA LEU A 41 42.93 -17.62 10.65
C LEU A 41 41.53 -17.88 10.07
N PRO A 42 40.69 -18.79 10.61
CA PRO A 42 39.34 -18.98 10.08
C PRO A 42 38.46 -17.73 10.24
N LEU A 43 38.65 -16.95 11.32
CA LEU A 43 37.94 -15.69 11.53
C LEU A 43 38.38 -14.61 10.53
N LEU A 44 39.67 -14.57 10.18
CA LEU A 44 40.20 -13.68 9.15
C LEU A 44 39.65 -14.05 7.76
N VAL A 45 39.61 -15.33 7.41
CA VAL A 45 39.00 -15.79 6.14
C VAL A 45 37.51 -15.46 6.09
N PHE A 46 36.79 -15.63 7.20
CA PHE A 46 35.37 -15.27 7.29
C PHE A 46 35.14 -13.77 7.10
N THR A 47 35.94 -12.91 7.74
CA THR A 47 35.81 -11.44 7.59
C THR A 47 36.11 -10.98 6.17
N ILE A 48 37.10 -11.55 5.49
CA ILE A 48 37.38 -11.27 4.07
C ILE A 48 36.22 -11.73 3.18
N SER A 49 35.71 -12.94 3.40
CA SER A 49 34.59 -13.48 2.61
C SER A 49 33.30 -12.68 2.82
N TYR A 50 33.02 -12.27 4.06
CA TYR A 50 31.84 -11.47 4.40
C TYR A 50 31.91 -10.07 3.80
N THR A 51 33.06 -9.39 3.91
CA THR A 51 33.25 -8.07 3.30
C THR A 51 33.16 -8.12 1.77
N ALA A 52 33.74 -9.14 1.13
CA ALA A 52 33.58 -9.37 -0.31
C ALA A 52 32.12 -9.61 -0.70
N SER A 53 31.35 -10.34 0.11
CA SER A 53 29.92 -10.57 -0.13
C SER A 53 29.09 -9.29 -0.03
N LEU A 54 29.39 -8.41 0.93
CA LEU A 54 28.73 -7.11 1.06
C LEU A 54 29.01 -6.19 -0.14
N ILE A 55 30.27 -6.11 -0.56
CA ILE A 55 30.68 -5.34 -1.74
C ILE A 55 30.01 -5.92 -3.00
N TYR A 56 29.99 -7.24 -3.15
CA TYR A 56 29.33 -7.90 -4.28
C TYR A 56 27.81 -7.66 -4.31
N ARG A 57 27.15 -7.64 -3.14
CA ARG A 57 25.72 -7.31 -3.04
C ARG A 57 25.44 -5.85 -3.46
N GLN A 58 26.29 -4.91 -3.04
CA GLN A 58 26.16 -3.51 -3.45
C GLN A 58 26.40 -3.33 -4.96
N LEU A 59 27.44 -3.94 -5.52
CA LEU A 59 27.68 -3.90 -6.97
C LEU A 59 26.56 -4.56 -7.77
N ARG A 60 25.97 -5.65 -7.25
CA ARG A 60 24.84 -6.30 -7.92
C ARG A 60 23.61 -5.41 -7.89
N ARG A 61 23.30 -4.71 -6.79
CA ARG A 61 22.19 -3.74 -6.72
C ARG A 61 22.35 -2.64 -7.79
N ILE A 62 23.53 -2.04 -7.90
CA ILE A 62 23.84 -1.02 -8.92
C ILE A 62 23.66 -1.58 -10.34
N LYS A 63 24.09 -2.83 -10.58
CA LYS A 63 23.95 -3.47 -11.90
C LYS A 63 22.51 -3.88 -12.23
N THR A 64 21.67 -4.11 -11.22
CA THR A 64 20.25 -4.44 -11.43
C THR A 64 19.41 -3.17 -11.62
N GLU A 65 19.79 -2.05 -10.98
CA GLU A 65 19.26 -0.72 -11.29
C GLU A 65 19.60 -0.29 -12.72
N SER A 66 20.86 -0.44 -13.16
CA SER A 66 21.25 -0.03 -14.52
C SER A 66 20.57 -0.84 -15.63
N THR A 67 20.24 -2.12 -15.39
CA THR A 67 19.55 -2.97 -16.38
C THR A 67 18.04 -2.69 -16.43
N HIS A 68 17.43 -2.25 -15.32
CA HIS A 68 16.04 -1.79 -15.32
C HIS A 68 15.88 -0.35 -15.84
N GLU A 69 16.87 0.52 -15.63
CA GLU A 69 16.91 1.86 -16.22
C GLU A 69 17.18 1.83 -17.73
N GLU A 70 18.05 0.96 -18.25
CA GLU A 70 18.31 0.90 -19.70
C GLU A 70 17.11 0.34 -20.50
N GLN A 71 16.36 -0.64 -19.97
CA GLN A 71 15.15 -1.15 -20.65
C GLN A 71 13.93 -0.22 -20.56
N SER A 72 13.85 0.65 -19.54
CA SER A 72 12.79 1.65 -19.43
C SER A 72 13.16 2.97 -20.12
N SER A 73 14.45 3.29 -20.22
CA SER A 73 14.96 4.48 -20.92
C SER A 73 14.86 4.37 -22.45
N ASP A 74 15.03 3.18 -23.05
CA ASP A 74 14.88 3.03 -24.51
C ASP A 74 13.43 3.12 -24.99
N LEU A 75 12.45 2.83 -24.12
CA LEU A 75 11.02 3.07 -24.40
C LEU A 75 10.61 4.53 -24.14
N ALA A 76 11.24 5.21 -23.18
CA ALA A 76 10.95 6.62 -22.85
C ALA A 76 11.67 7.64 -23.77
N ALA A 77 12.81 7.27 -24.36
CA ALA A 77 13.61 8.17 -25.20
C ALA A 77 13.08 8.34 -26.64
N GLN A 78 12.10 7.53 -27.08
CA GLN A 78 11.50 7.67 -28.42
C GLN A 78 10.24 8.56 -28.49
N PHE A 79 9.75 9.07 -27.36
CA PHE A 79 8.58 9.98 -27.33
C PHE A 79 8.86 11.38 -26.78
N SER A 80 10.11 11.70 -26.45
CA SER A 80 10.47 13.01 -25.90
C SER A 80 10.87 14.02 -26.98
N SER A 81 9.92 14.37 -27.84
CA SER A 81 9.99 15.59 -28.65
C SER A 81 8.60 16.08 -29.02
N GLU A 82 7.88 16.58 -28.03
CA GLU A 82 6.92 17.66 -28.21
C GLU A 82 6.79 18.37 -26.86
N HIS A 83 7.25 19.63 -26.80
CA HIS A 83 6.94 20.55 -25.70
C HIS A 83 5.42 20.77 -25.71
N SER A 84 4.68 19.86 -25.08
CA SER A 84 3.28 20.05 -24.80
C SER A 84 3.16 21.00 -23.62
N THR A 85 2.41 22.08 -23.82
CA THR A 85 1.99 23.00 -22.78
C THR A 85 1.26 22.17 -21.73
N GLN A 86 1.86 21.94 -20.55
CA GLN A 86 1.28 21.05 -19.54
C GLN A 86 -0.05 21.63 -19.06
N VAL A 87 -1.14 21.07 -19.57
CA VAL A 87 -2.49 21.36 -19.09
C VAL A 87 -2.59 20.77 -17.68
N PRO A 88 -3.06 21.54 -16.67
CA PRO A 88 -3.28 21.00 -15.34
C PRO A 88 -4.28 19.84 -15.43
N VAL A 89 -3.89 18.67 -14.92
CA VAL A 89 -4.77 17.51 -14.86
C VAL A 89 -5.37 17.44 -13.46
N TYR A 90 -6.69 17.34 -13.40
CA TYR A 90 -7.44 17.21 -12.16
C TYR A 90 -7.78 15.75 -11.91
N LEU A 91 -7.66 15.30 -10.66
CA LEU A 91 -8.26 14.04 -10.23
C LEU A 91 -9.58 14.32 -9.54
N LYS A 92 -10.62 13.56 -9.89
CA LYS A 92 -11.92 13.60 -9.23
C LYS A 92 -11.86 12.78 -7.96
N VAL A 93 -12.27 13.37 -6.85
CA VAL A 93 -12.44 12.67 -5.58
C VAL A 93 -13.92 12.35 -5.41
N HIS A 94 -14.21 11.06 -5.41
CA HIS A 94 -15.56 10.51 -5.36
C HIS A 94 -16.02 10.18 -3.94
N ALA A 95 -15.09 9.72 -3.11
CA ALA A 95 -15.36 9.35 -1.74
C ALA A 95 -14.07 9.43 -0.91
N THR A 96 -14.22 9.76 0.37
CA THR A 96 -13.14 9.80 1.35
C THR A 96 -13.60 9.11 2.62
N ALA A 97 -12.74 8.32 3.24
CA ALA A 97 -12.96 7.73 4.55
C ALA A 97 -11.75 8.00 5.43
N LEU A 98 -12.00 8.24 6.72
CA LEU A 98 -10.98 8.39 7.75
C LEU A 98 -11.36 7.54 8.95
N GLN A 99 -10.37 6.97 9.60
CA GLN A 99 -10.54 6.22 10.84
C GLN A 99 -9.43 6.64 11.79
N THR A 100 -9.78 7.23 12.93
CA THR A 100 -8.84 7.68 13.95
C THR A 100 -9.41 7.42 15.34
N SER A 101 -8.58 7.54 16.38
CA SER A 101 -9.04 7.44 17.77
C SER A 101 -10.11 8.47 18.16
N GLU A 102 -10.22 9.55 17.39
CA GLU A 102 -11.15 10.64 17.65
C GLU A 102 -12.49 10.49 16.91
N GLY A 103 -12.60 9.48 16.04
CA GLY A 103 -13.75 9.24 15.18
C GLY A 103 -13.37 9.13 13.71
N ASP A 104 -14.40 9.14 12.88
CA ASP A 104 -14.39 8.99 11.42
C ASP A 104 -14.81 10.27 10.68
N ASP A 105 -15.53 11.19 11.33
CA ASP A 105 -15.88 12.51 10.78
C ASP A 105 -14.67 13.46 10.75
N PRO A 106 -14.26 13.97 9.57
CA PRO A 106 -13.21 14.98 9.45
C PRO A 106 -13.39 16.22 10.35
N ALA A 107 -14.63 16.65 10.60
CA ALA A 107 -14.91 17.83 11.42
C ALA A 107 -14.55 17.59 12.89
N ASP A 108 -14.92 16.43 13.42
CA ASP A 108 -14.63 16.03 14.80
C ASP A 108 -13.14 15.78 14.99
N ILE A 109 -12.48 15.11 14.03
CA ILE A 109 -11.03 14.90 14.03
C ILE A 109 -10.30 16.24 14.05
N LEU A 110 -10.68 17.18 13.18
CA LEU A 110 -10.07 18.50 13.12
C LEU A 110 -10.30 19.28 14.43
N ASN A 111 -11.47 19.16 15.03
CA ASN A 111 -11.78 19.79 16.32
C ASN A 111 -10.93 19.19 17.45
N ALA A 112 -10.77 17.87 17.50
CA ALA A 112 -9.92 17.19 18.45
C ALA A 112 -8.44 17.59 18.31
N LEU A 113 -7.95 17.71 17.07
CA LEU A 113 -6.61 18.21 16.77
C LEU A 113 -6.42 19.66 17.23
N LYS A 114 -7.39 20.54 16.96
CA LYS A 114 -7.35 21.96 17.40
C LYS A 114 -7.36 22.11 18.92
N ASN A 115 -8.10 21.25 19.62
CA ASN A 115 -8.22 21.28 21.07
C ASN A 115 -7.11 20.48 21.78
N TYR A 116 -6.11 19.98 21.05
CA TYR A 116 -5.03 19.15 21.59
C TYR A 116 -5.55 18.02 22.49
N LYS A 117 -6.59 17.31 22.03
CA LYS A 117 -7.15 16.21 22.82
C LYS A 117 -6.04 15.19 23.13
N ALA A 118 -5.85 14.97 24.42
CA ALA A 118 -4.78 14.12 24.93
C ALA A 118 -5.07 12.65 24.64
N ALA A 119 -4.00 11.87 24.45
CA ALA A 119 -4.09 10.42 24.42
C ALA A 119 -4.68 9.88 25.73
N GLN A 120 -5.35 8.73 25.67
CA GLN A 120 -6.03 8.14 26.81
C GLN A 120 -5.24 6.94 27.32
N LEU A 121 -5.47 6.56 28.58
CA LEU A 121 -4.89 5.33 29.13
C LEU A 121 -5.50 4.13 28.41
N ASP A 122 -4.63 3.30 27.84
CA ASP A 122 -5.00 2.09 27.11
C ASP A 122 -5.12 0.91 28.09
N PRO A 123 -6.31 0.28 28.22
CA PRO A 123 -6.49 -0.87 29.10
C PRO A 123 -5.80 -2.14 28.60
N GLU A 124 -5.40 -2.20 27.32
CA GLU A 124 -4.78 -3.38 26.71
C GLU A 124 -3.25 -3.29 26.66
N LEU A 125 -2.66 -2.10 26.85
CA LEU A 125 -1.22 -1.90 26.80
C LEU A 125 -0.67 -1.46 28.15
N VAL A 126 0.36 -2.16 28.61
CA VAL A 126 1.05 -1.85 29.87
C VAL A 126 2.53 -1.61 29.63
N ASN A 127 3.17 -0.84 30.50
CA ASN A 127 4.63 -0.73 30.50
C ASN A 127 5.27 -1.90 31.28
N ALA A 128 6.61 -1.93 31.30
CA ALA A 128 7.39 -2.92 32.06
C ALA A 128 7.09 -2.97 33.57
N LEU A 129 6.42 -1.96 34.14
CA LEU A 129 5.98 -1.91 35.54
C LEU A 129 4.52 -2.38 35.72
N GLY A 130 3.85 -2.82 34.65
CA GLY A 130 2.44 -3.22 34.65
C GLY A 130 1.46 -2.05 34.73
N VAL A 131 1.90 -0.82 34.42
CA VAL A 131 1.05 0.37 34.42
C VAL A 131 0.58 0.65 33.00
N TYR A 132 -0.72 0.91 32.85
CA TYR A 132 -1.31 1.28 31.56
C TYR A 132 -0.61 2.49 30.93
N ILE A 133 -0.38 2.42 29.62
CA ILE A 133 0.29 3.48 28.86
C ILE A 133 -0.73 4.36 28.13
N LEU A 134 -0.29 5.54 27.68
CA LEU A 134 -1.13 6.41 26.87
C LEU A 134 -1.09 5.95 25.41
N SER A 135 -2.26 5.79 24.80
CA SER A 135 -2.38 5.49 23.38
C SER A 135 -3.54 6.25 22.71
N ARG A 136 -3.51 6.24 21.39
CA ARG A 136 -4.59 6.67 20.50
C ARG A 136 -5.16 5.47 19.77
N ARG A 137 -5.82 4.61 20.55
CA ARG A 137 -6.55 3.44 20.06
C ARG A 137 -7.83 3.85 19.35
N ILE A 138 -8.05 3.30 18.17
CA ILE A 138 -9.37 3.34 17.53
C ILE A 138 -10.28 2.42 18.34
N ASP A 139 -11.39 2.96 18.85
CA ASP A 139 -12.37 2.18 19.60
C ASP A 139 -13.06 1.22 18.64
N ILE A 140 -12.75 -0.07 18.77
CA ILE A 140 -13.34 -1.16 17.99
C ILE A 140 -14.08 -2.05 18.96
N SER A 141 -15.41 -2.03 18.88
CA SER A 141 -16.26 -2.81 19.76
C SER A 141 -16.06 -4.33 19.52
N GLU A 142 -16.24 -5.14 20.57
CA GLU A 142 -16.23 -6.61 20.44
C GLU A 142 -17.35 -7.13 19.51
N ASP A 143 -18.41 -6.34 19.31
CA ASP A 143 -19.48 -6.65 18.37
C ASP A 143 -19.07 -6.37 16.91
N GLU A 144 -18.16 -5.43 16.65
CA GLU A 144 -17.54 -5.29 15.32
C GLU A 144 -16.51 -6.38 15.04
N PHE A 145 -15.92 -6.95 16.10
CA PHE A 145 -15.19 -8.21 16.00
C PHE A 145 -16.09 -9.38 15.56
N LYS A 146 -17.43 -9.29 15.65
CA LYS A 146 -18.34 -10.31 15.08
C LYS A 146 -18.40 -10.28 13.56
N TYR A 147 -17.96 -9.20 12.90
CA TYR A 147 -17.73 -9.20 11.45
C TYR A 147 -16.48 -10.01 11.03
N ARG A 148 -16.00 -10.90 11.90
CA ARG A 148 -15.35 -12.17 11.55
C ARG A 148 -16.21 -13.10 10.68
N ASP A 149 -17.32 -12.67 10.09
CA ASP A 149 -18.04 -13.48 9.08
C ASP A 149 -17.17 -13.80 7.84
N TRP A 150 -16.02 -13.14 7.64
CA TRP A 150 -15.01 -13.62 6.68
C TRP A 150 -14.24 -14.86 7.16
N ILE A 151 -14.40 -15.25 8.43
CA ILE A 151 -13.93 -16.48 9.08
C ILE A 151 -15.04 -17.55 9.00
N GLU A 152 -15.55 -17.81 7.80
CA GLU A 152 -16.57 -18.84 7.59
C GLU A 152 -15.95 -20.21 7.28
N THR A 153 -14.68 -20.23 6.86
CA THR A 153 -13.97 -21.45 6.46
C THR A 153 -12.78 -21.74 7.38
N ASP A 154 -12.44 -23.02 7.54
CA ASP A 154 -11.29 -23.46 8.35
C ASP A 154 -9.99 -22.72 7.96
N ASP A 155 -9.81 -22.43 6.66
CA ASP A 155 -8.64 -21.71 6.15
C ASP A 155 -8.60 -20.24 6.60
N SER A 156 -9.74 -19.55 6.55
CA SER A 156 -9.85 -18.16 7.03
C SER A 156 -9.70 -18.03 8.55
N ALA A 157 -10.15 -19.03 9.30
CA ALA A 157 -9.96 -19.09 10.76
C ALA A 157 -8.47 -19.24 11.10
N TYR A 158 -7.79 -20.13 10.39
CA TYR A 158 -6.35 -20.33 10.54
C TYR A 158 -5.56 -19.06 10.21
N LEU A 159 -5.90 -18.35 9.13
CA LEU A 159 -5.26 -17.06 8.79
C LEU A 159 -5.47 -16.02 9.89
N ALA A 160 -6.68 -15.90 10.43
CA ALA A 160 -6.97 -14.97 11.50
C ALA A 160 -6.28 -15.32 12.83
N GLU A 161 -6.07 -16.59 13.12
CA GLU A 161 -5.35 -17.03 14.32
C GLU A 161 -3.85 -16.81 14.19
N SER A 162 -3.29 -17.16 13.03
CA SER A 162 -1.86 -17.12 12.74
C SER A 162 -1.30 -15.72 12.50
N ALA A 163 -2.11 -14.79 11.96
CA ALA A 163 -1.69 -13.42 11.76
C ALA A 163 -1.29 -12.73 13.08
N SER A 164 -0.42 -11.74 12.99
CA SER A 164 0.01 -10.97 14.16
C SER A 164 -1.16 -10.13 14.73
N PRO A 165 -1.18 -9.84 16.05
CA PRO A 165 -2.22 -8.99 16.64
C PRO A 165 -2.30 -7.62 15.98
N ARG A 166 -1.14 -7.06 15.62
CA ARG A 166 -1.01 -5.83 14.85
C ARG A 166 -1.80 -5.87 13.54
N PHE A 167 -1.61 -6.90 12.72
CA PHE A 167 -2.28 -7.01 11.43
C PHE A 167 -3.77 -7.35 11.55
N LYS A 168 -4.20 -8.00 12.63
CA LYS A 168 -5.64 -8.10 12.94
C LYS A 168 -6.26 -6.73 13.16
N ARG A 169 -5.58 -5.83 13.88
CA ARG A 169 -6.03 -4.44 14.07
C ARG A 169 -6.05 -3.67 12.76
N ILE A 170 -5.00 -3.78 11.94
CA ILE A 170 -4.95 -3.15 10.61
C ILE A 170 -6.08 -3.66 9.71
N GLY A 171 -6.34 -4.98 9.70
CA GLY A 171 -7.42 -5.59 8.94
C GLY A 171 -8.79 -5.02 9.30
N LEU A 172 -9.05 -4.79 10.60
CA LEU A 172 -10.29 -4.16 11.07
C LEU A 172 -10.41 -2.70 10.62
N ILE A 173 -9.30 -1.93 10.66
CA ILE A 173 -9.28 -0.56 10.16
C ILE A 173 -9.59 -0.55 8.65
N VAL A 174 -8.95 -1.41 7.87
CA VAL A 174 -9.20 -1.55 6.42
C VAL A 174 -10.66 -1.93 6.16
N GLN A 175 -11.22 -2.86 6.92
CA GLN A 175 -12.63 -3.24 6.80
C GLN A 175 -13.57 -2.07 7.06
N ARG A 176 -13.36 -1.30 8.13
CA ARG A 176 -14.16 -0.09 8.42
C ARG A 176 -14.05 0.96 7.33
N LEU A 177 -12.86 1.17 6.78
CA LEU A 177 -12.66 2.10 5.67
C LEU A 177 -13.50 1.66 4.47
N LEU A 178 -13.51 0.37 4.14
CA LEU A 178 -14.33 -0.16 3.06
C LEU A 178 -15.84 -0.04 3.35
N GLN A 179 -16.29 -0.31 4.57
CA GLN A 179 -17.68 -0.12 4.99
C GLN A 179 -18.11 1.36 4.91
N THR A 180 -17.22 2.29 5.26
CA THR A 180 -17.49 3.73 5.13
C THR A 180 -17.67 4.13 3.66
N LEU A 181 -16.95 3.46 2.76
CA LEU A 181 -17.00 3.68 1.31
C LEU A 181 -18.04 2.81 0.59
N GLU A 182 -18.72 1.91 1.31
CA GLU A 182 -19.67 0.93 0.76
C GLU A 182 -20.74 1.58 -0.15
N PRO A 183 -21.40 2.69 0.23
CA PRO A 183 -22.44 3.28 -0.60
C PRO A 183 -21.93 3.65 -2.00
N GLN A 184 -20.73 4.23 -2.10
CA GLN A 184 -20.14 4.62 -3.38
C GLN A 184 -19.61 3.41 -4.14
N LEU A 185 -19.05 2.42 -3.45
CA LEU A 185 -18.57 1.19 -4.06
C LEU A 185 -19.71 0.33 -4.63
N CYS A 186 -20.88 0.27 -3.97
CA CYS A 186 -22.08 -0.36 -4.51
C CYS A 186 -22.56 0.31 -5.80
N LEU A 187 -22.65 1.65 -5.81
CA LEU A 187 -23.04 2.39 -7.02
C LEU A 187 -22.06 2.16 -8.17
N LEU A 188 -20.77 2.02 -7.85
CA LEU A 188 -19.72 1.72 -8.81
C LEU A 188 -19.86 0.29 -9.35
N SER A 189 -20.04 -0.72 -8.48
CA SER A 189 -20.15 -2.12 -8.91
C SER A 189 -21.36 -2.36 -9.80
N GLU A 190 -22.53 -1.84 -9.39
CA GLU A 190 -23.78 -1.94 -10.15
C GLU A 190 -23.62 -1.34 -11.56
N GLY A 191 -23.04 -0.16 -11.64
CA GLY A 191 -22.90 0.52 -12.92
C GLY A 191 -21.79 -0.07 -13.80
N MET A 192 -20.69 -0.56 -13.22
CA MET A 192 -19.68 -1.33 -13.96
C MET A 192 -20.26 -2.67 -14.48
N ALA A 193 -21.13 -3.33 -13.72
CA ALA A 193 -21.84 -4.53 -14.16
C ALA A 193 -22.83 -4.23 -15.28
N GLN A 194 -23.52 -3.09 -15.23
CA GLN A 194 -24.35 -2.64 -16.34
C GLN A 194 -23.50 -2.35 -17.58
N ALA A 195 -22.41 -1.59 -17.47
CA ALA A 195 -21.53 -1.29 -18.60
C ALA A 195 -20.96 -2.56 -19.26
N SER A 196 -20.52 -3.55 -18.46
CA SER A 196 -19.97 -4.81 -18.98
C SER A 196 -21.01 -5.64 -19.75
N GLN A 197 -22.27 -5.67 -19.30
CA GLN A 197 -23.37 -6.35 -20.01
C GLN A 197 -23.63 -5.75 -21.39
N TRP A 198 -23.40 -4.44 -21.57
CA TRP A 198 -23.55 -3.78 -22.87
C TRP A 198 -22.38 -4.08 -23.80
N HIS A 199 -21.15 -4.11 -23.30
CA HIS A 199 -19.97 -4.51 -24.09
C HIS A 199 -20.02 -5.97 -24.54
N ALA A 200 -20.62 -6.86 -23.73
CA ALA A 200 -20.76 -8.27 -24.06
C ALA A 200 -21.87 -8.60 -25.08
N ARG A 201 -22.67 -7.61 -25.53
CA ARG A 201 -23.70 -7.87 -26.55
C ARG A 201 -23.06 -8.02 -27.94
N PRO A 202 -23.12 -9.21 -28.56
CA PRO A 202 -22.53 -9.46 -29.89
C PRO A 202 -23.17 -8.63 -31.03
N ASP A 203 -24.30 -7.97 -30.76
CA ASP A 203 -25.03 -7.17 -31.75
C ASP A 203 -24.37 -5.80 -32.05
N PHE A 204 -23.36 -5.37 -31.28
CA PHE A 204 -22.63 -4.12 -31.51
C PHE A 204 -21.34 -4.26 -32.33
N GLU A 205 -20.81 -5.48 -32.51
CA GLU A 205 -19.76 -5.73 -33.51
C GLU A 205 -20.33 -5.85 -34.94
N GLN A 206 -21.65 -5.91 -35.09
CA GLN A 206 -22.24 -5.69 -36.39
C GLN A 206 -22.16 -4.21 -36.69
N PRO A 207 -21.56 -3.78 -37.81
CA PRO A 207 -21.74 -2.42 -38.28
C PRO A 207 -23.23 -2.25 -38.51
N VAL A 208 -23.93 -1.61 -37.56
CA VAL A 208 -25.31 -1.19 -37.74
C VAL A 208 -25.24 -0.27 -38.94
N LEU A 209 -25.70 -0.77 -40.08
CA LEU A 209 -25.74 -0.01 -41.31
C LEU A 209 -26.43 1.31 -40.98
N HIS A 210 -25.74 2.41 -41.25
CA HIS A 210 -26.21 3.75 -40.99
C HIS A 210 -27.69 3.85 -41.40
N PRO A 211 -28.59 4.42 -40.58
CA PRO A 211 -30.02 4.46 -40.86
C PRO A 211 -30.42 5.28 -42.12
N ALA A 212 -29.42 5.74 -42.87
CA ALA A 212 -29.58 6.26 -44.20
C ALA A 212 -29.84 5.16 -45.25
N TRP A 213 -29.57 3.89 -44.95
CA TRP A 213 -29.72 2.77 -45.90
C TRP A 213 -31.06 2.03 -45.81
N ASN A 214 -31.82 2.20 -44.73
CA ASN A 214 -33.16 1.62 -44.51
C ASN A 214 -34.30 2.65 -44.63
N GLY A 215 -34.02 3.88 -45.06
CA GLY A 215 -35.05 4.84 -45.49
C GLY A 215 -36.00 5.34 -44.39
N GLN A 216 -35.85 4.91 -43.15
CA GLN A 216 -36.64 5.38 -42.01
C GLN A 216 -35.81 6.36 -41.19
N ARG A 217 -36.01 7.64 -41.47
CA ARG A 217 -35.28 8.75 -40.86
C ARG A 217 -35.95 9.16 -39.55
N ASP A 218 -35.91 8.30 -38.54
CA ASP A 218 -36.28 8.69 -37.18
C ASP A 218 -35.05 9.25 -36.46
N GLN A 219 -34.84 10.56 -36.61
CA GLN A 219 -33.70 11.30 -36.04
C GLN A 219 -33.57 11.16 -34.51
N HIS A 220 -34.62 10.74 -33.82
CA HIS A 220 -34.66 10.55 -32.37
C HIS A 220 -33.99 9.25 -31.90
N ILE A 221 -33.95 8.19 -32.71
CA ILE A 221 -33.41 6.88 -32.30
C ILE A 221 -31.87 6.90 -32.33
N THR A 222 -31.27 7.52 -33.34
CA THR A 222 -29.80 7.62 -33.48
C THR A 222 -29.15 8.45 -32.38
N GLN A 223 -29.74 9.60 -32.02
CA GLN A 223 -29.17 10.47 -30.99
C GLN A 223 -29.19 9.82 -29.61
N HIS A 224 -30.29 9.14 -29.26
CA HIS A 224 -30.40 8.47 -27.97
C HIS A 224 -29.44 7.29 -27.86
N THR A 225 -29.23 6.54 -28.95
CA THR A 225 -28.31 5.40 -28.98
C THR A 225 -26.85 5.84 -28.90
N GLU A 226 -26.45 6.88 -29.64
CA GLU A 226 -25.09 7.45 -29.56
C GLU A 226 -24.79 8.07 -28.20
N GLN A 227 -25.77 8.73 -27.57
CA GLN A 227 -25.62 9.27 -26.22
C GLN A 227 -25.45 8.17 -25.17
N VAL A 228 -26.22 7.09 -25.26
CA VAL A 228 -26.07 5.94 -24.36
C VAL A 228 -24.73 5.25 -24.57
N ILE A 229 -24.27 5.07 -25.81
CA ILE A 229 -22.95 4.48 -26.10
C ILE A 229 -21.81 5.35 -25.52
N ASN A 230 -21.87 6.67 -25.74
CA ASN A 230 -20.86 7.58 -25.19
C ASN A 230 -20.88 7.62 -23.66
N GLN A 231 -22.05 7.53 -23.03
CA GLN A 231 -22.17 7.41 -21.57
C GLN A 231 -21.63 6.08 -21.04
N MET A 232 -21.78 4.98 -21.80
CA MET A 232 -21.28 3.67 -21.41
C MET A 232 -19.77 3.52 -21.59
N GLN A 233 -19.18 4.16 -22.62
CA GLN A 233 -17.73 4.20 -22.82
C GLN A 233 -16.98 5.02 -21.75
N GLN A 234 -17.69 5.82 -20.95
CA GLN A 234 -17.12 6.63 -19.86
C GLN A 234 -17.03 5.86 -18.53
N TRP A 235 -17.57 4.64 -18.46
CA TRP A 235 -17.44 3.81 -17.27
C TRP A 235 -16.03 3.24 -17.14
N PRO A 236 -15.50 3.13 -15.91
CA PRO A 236 -14.19 2.55 -15.70
C PRO A 236 -14.19 1.06 -16.06
N ALA A 237 -13.09 0.59 -16.63
CA ALA A 237 -12.88 -0.81 -16.96
C ALA A 237 -12.61 -1.65 -15.72
N GLN A 238 -11.80 -1.14 -14.79
CA GLN A 238 -11.41 -1.84 -13.57
C GLN A 238 -11.25 -0.87 -12.39
N LEU A 239 -11.56 -1.37 -11.18
CA LEU A 239 -11.23 -0.76 -9.90
C LEU A 239 -9.83 -1.22 -9.45
N GLN A 240 -8.86 -0.31 -9.42
CA GLN A 240 -7.51 -0.57 -8.94
C GLN A 240 -7.43 -0.22 -7.45
N ILE A 241 -7.28 -1.21 -6.59
CA ILE A 241 -7.19 -1.02 -5.14
C ILE A 241 -5.72 -1.05 -4.74
N SER A 242 -5.19 0.06 -4.26
CA SER A 242 -3.83 0.17 -3.71
C SER A 242 -3.91 0.37 -2.20
N CYS A 243 -3.40 -0.59 -1.44
CA CYS A 243 -3.40 -0.51 0.02
C CYS A 243 -1.97 -0.36 0.56
N PHE A 244 -1.70 0.76 1.23
CA PHE A 244 -0.43 1.03 1.88
C PHE A 244 -0.41 0.44 3.28
N LEU A 245 0.49 -0.51 3.48
CA LEU A 245 0.63 -1.25 4.72
C LEU A 245 2.03 -1.01 5.31
N PRO A 246 2.17 -1.08 6.65
CA PRO A 246 3.43 -0.80 7.31
C PRO A 246 4.54 -1.80 6.96
N GLN A 247 5.78 -1.41 7.25
CA GLN A 247 6.94 -2.28 7.12
C GLN A 247 6.81 -3.50 8.06
N SER A 248 7.38 -4.62 7.62
CA SER A 248 7.41 -5.94 8.27
C SER A 248 6.05 -6.60 8.47
N TRP A 249 5.79 -7.57 7.61
CA TRP A 249 4.62 -8.45 7.61
C TRP A 249 5.07 -9.79 7.06
N ASP A 250 4.39 -10.86 7.48
CA ASP A 250 4.61 -12.18 6.91
C ASP A 250 3.61 -12.50 5.78
N GLU A 251 3.74 -13.67 5.18
CA GLU A 251 2.84 -14.12 4.13
C GLU A 251 1.39 -14.25 4.64
N GLN A 252 1.19 -14.53 5.93
CA GLN A 252 -0.11 -14.75 6.54
C GLN A 252 -0.83 -13.42 6.75
N ASP A 253 -0.13 -12.39 7.20
CA ASP A 253 -0.60 -11.01 7.31
C ASP A 253 -1.05 -10.49 5.93
N GLN A 254 -0.29 -10.77 4.86
CA GLN A 254 -0.68 -10.40 3.50
C GLN A 254 -1.95 -11.12 3.03
N GLN A 255 -2.02 -12.43 3.29
CA GLN A 255 -3.18 -13.24 2.94
C GLN A 255 -4.42 -12.78 3.70
N LEU A 256 -4.28 -12.40 4.97
CA LEU A 256 -5.35 -11.85 5.79
C LEU A 256 -5.94 -10.58 5.16
N ILE A 257 -5.11 -9.57 4.87
CA ILE A 257 -5.61 -8.31 4.30
C ILE A 257 -6.22 -8.54 2.92
N THR A 258 -5.58 -9.38 2.09
CA THR A 258 -6.11 -9.74 0.77
C THR A 258 -7.47 -10.41 0.87
N HIS A 259 -7.62 -11.34 1.81
CA HIS A 259 -8.88 -12.03 2.07
C HIS A 259 -9.98 -11.08 2.51
N ILE A 260 -9.67 -10.15 3.43
CA ILE A 260 -10.62 -9.13 3.89
C ILE A 260 -11.10 -8.27 2.71
N VAL A 261 -10.19 -7.75 1.90
CA VAL A 261 -10.56 -6.91 0.75
C VAL A 261 -11.38 -7.70 -0.26
N ASN A 262 -10.96 -8.91 -0.63
CA ASN A 262 -11.68 -9.75 -1.58
C ASN A 262 -13.07 -10.12 -1.09
N HIS A 263 -13.21 -10.45 0.20
CA HIS A 263 -14.50 -10.77 0.80
C HIS A 263 -15.46 -9.58 0.71
N VAL A 264 -15.00 -8.37 1.05
CA VAL A 264 -15.83 -7.17 0.92
C VAL A 264 -16.17 -6.90 -0.54
N MET A 265 -15.21 -7.00 -1.47
CA MET A 265 -15.50 -6.80 -2.90
C MET A 265 -16.54 -7.79 -3.44
N GLN A 266 -16.51 -9.04 -2.98
CA GLN A 266 -17.51 -10.06 -3.33
C GLN A 266 -18.89 -9.75 -2.74
N GLN A 267 -18.95 -9.25 -1.51
CA GLN A 267 -20.22 -8.81 -0.89
C GLN A 267 -20.85 -7.65 -1.65
N LEU A 268 -20.03 -6.76 -2.23
CA LEU A 268 -20.46 -5.65 -3.09
C LEU A 268 -20.74 -6.07 -4.54
N GLU A 269 -20.74 -7.37 -4.83
CA GLU A 269 -21.02 -7.97 -6.14
C GLU A 269 -20.04 -7.57 -7.26
N PHE A 270 -18.80 -7.18 -6.93
CA PHE A 270 -17.77 -7.02 -7.96
C PHE A 270 -17.38 -8.37 -8.56
N ASN A 271 -17.35 -8.43 -9.90
CA ASN A 271 -16.78 -9.59 -10.60
C ASN A 271 -15.25 -9.63 -10.41
N SER A 272 -14.65 -10.83 -10.47
CA SER A 272 -13.20 -11.01 -10.30
C SER A 272 -12.34 -10.18 -11.26
N ASP A 273 -12.88 -9.88 -12.44
CA ASP A 273 -12.17 -9.14 -13.49
C ASP A 273 -12.40 -7.61 -13.37
N GLN A 274 -13.33 -7.18 -12.51
CA GLN A 274 -13.69 -5.77 -12.33
C GLN A 274 -12.84 -5.05 -11.29
N TYR A 275 -12.04 -5.77 -10.50
CA TYR A 275 -11.10 -5.14 -9.57
C TYR A 275 -9.74 -5.83 -9.55
N ALA A 276 -8.71 -5.11 -9.11
CA ALA A 276 -7.40 -5.67 -8.83
C ALA A 276 -6.91 -5.11 -7.51
N PHE A 277 -6.51 -6.00 -6.59
CA PHE A 277 -5.94 -5.64 -5.31
C PHE A 277 -4.41 -5.71 -5.35
N ASN A 278 -3.77 -4.57 -5.12
CA ASN A 278 -2.32 -4.40 -5.13
C ASN A 278 -1.85 -3.87 -3.75
N PRO A 279 -1.59 -4.76 -2.77
CA PRO A 279 -1.04 -4.33 -1.51
C PRO A 279 0.41 -3.87 -1.71
N THR A 280 0.73 -2.68 -1.20
CA THR A 280 2.04 -2.05 -1.33
C THR A 280 2.69 -1.91 0.03
N ILE A 281 3.90 -2.44 0.15
CA ILE A 281 4.69 -2.39 1.38
C ILE A 281 5.43 -1.06 1.44
N LEU A 282 5.30 -0.36 2.56
CA LEU A 282 6.14 0.79 2.85
C LEU A 282 7.53 0.28 3.27
N ASP A 283 8.53 0.48 2.41
CA ASP A 283 9.93 0.18 2.73
C ASP A 283 10.65 1.43 3.26
N ALA A 284 11.74 1.25 4.00
CA ALA A 284 12.52 2.35 4.57
C ALA A 284 13.08 3.33 3.52
N GLU A 285 13.20 2.90 2.26
CA GLU A 285 13.66 3.71 1.12
C GLU A 285 12.50 4.42 0.37
N LEU A 286 11.26 3.95 0.54
CA LEU A 286 10.07 4.44 -0.16
C LEU A 286 9.08 5.01 0.85
N SER A 287 9.14 6.34 1.02
CA SER A 287 8.13 7.02 1.84
C SER A 287 6.75 6.88 1.23
N GLN A 288 5.73 6.77 2.08
CA GLN A 288 4.32 6.77 1.70
C GLN A 288 3.98 7.96 0.78
N GLN A 289 4.57 9.13 1.03
CA GLN A 289 4.41 10.30 0.18
C GLN A 289 4.88 10.04 -1.27
N LYS A 290 6.06 9.46 -1.44
CA LYS A 290 6.62 9.19 -2.78
C LYS A 290 5.79 8.16 -3.54
N LEU A 291 5.28 7.14 -2.84
CA LEU A 291 4.39 6.15 -3.45
C LEU A 291 3.04 6.76 -3.86
N LEU A 292 2.50 7.64 -3.03
CA LEU A 292 1.26 8.35 -3.32
C LEU A 292 1.44 9.31 -4.52
N GLU A 293 2.58 10.00 -4.61
CA GLU A 293 2.95 10.81 -5.79
C GLU A 293 3.04 9.96 -7.06
N GLN A 294 3.67 8.79 -7.00
CA GLN A 294 3.76 7.85 -8.13
C GLN A 294 2.38 7.32 -8.55
N LEU A 295 1.52 6.98 -7.60
CA LEU A 295 0.14 6.57 -7.90
C LEU A 295 -0.62 7.71 -8.57
N PHE A 296 -0.48 8.94 -8.08
CA PHE A 296 -1.16 10.08 -8.66
C PHE A 296 -0.73 10.38 -10.09
N GLU A 297 0.56 10.27 -10.41
CA GLU A 297 1.02 10.35 -11.80
C GLU A 297 0.52 9.18 -12.66
N LYS A 298 0.34 7.98 -12.08
CA LYS A 298 -0.28 6.85 -12.79
C LYS A 298 -1.76 7.12 -13.09
N ILE A 299 -2.54 7.60 -12.11
CA ILE A 299 -3.97 7.93 -12.29
C ILE A 299 -4.13 9.03 -13.33
N LYS A 300 -3.21 9.99 -13.37
CA LYS A 300 -3.18 11.07 -14.37
C LYS A 300 -3.05 10.56 -15.80
N GLN A 301 -2.35 9.45 -16.01
CA GLN A 301 -2.16 8.84 -17.33
C GLN A 301 -3.23 7.81 -17.67
N ASP A 302 -4.00 7.36 -16.67
CA ASP A 302 -4.98 6.28 -16.81
C ASP A 302 -6.40 6.83 -16.89
N GLU A 303 -6.88 6.99 -18.12
CA GLU A 303 -8.23 7.50 -18.38
C GLU A 303 -9.33 6.44 -18.27
N HIS A 304 -8.99 5.17 -18.00
CA HIS A 304 -9.94 4.06 -18.09
C HIS A 304 -10.21 3.37 -16.76
N ASN A 305 -9.34 3.52 -15.75
CA ASN A 305 -9.53 2.88 -14.45
C ASN A 305 -9.87 3.89 -13.35
N ILE A 306 -10.60 3.40 -12.36
CA ILE A 306 -10.86 4.11 -11.11
C ILE A 306 -9.98 3.50 -10.01
N TYR A 307 -9.52 4.32 -9.08
CA TYR A 307 -8.52 3.95 -8.09
C TYR A 307 -9.07 4.11 -6.68
N LEU A 308 -8.97 3.05 -5.88
CA LEU A 308 -9.22 3.09 -4.45
C LEU A 308 -7.88 3.01 -3.72
N VAL A 309 -7.48 4.12 -3.10
CA VAL A 309 -6.27 4.20 -2.30
C VAL A 309 -6.65 4.03 -0.84
N LEU A 310 -6.13 2.99 -0.20
CA LEU A 310 -6.28 2.72 1.22
C LEU A 310 -4.93 2.86 1.91
N GLY A 311 -4.94 3.31 3.15
CA GLY A 311 -3.77 3.22 4.03
C GLY A 311 -4.23 2.98 5.45
N ALA A 312 -3.57 2.07 6.15
CA ALA A 312 -3.87 1.77 7.53
C ALA A 312 -2.58 1.40 8.26
N ASP A 313 -2.41 1.94 9.46
CA ASP A 313 -1.29 1.58 10.33
C ASP A 313 -1.77 1.48 11.78
N SER A 314 -1.17 0.53 12.47
CA SER A 314 -1.36 0.30 13.90
C SER A 314 -0.04 -0.19 14.47
N ILE A 315 0.38 0.43 15.57
CA ILE A 315 1.53 -0.02 16.37
C ILE A 315 1.02 -0.63 17.70
N LEU A 316 -0.30 -0.74 17.90
CA LEU A 316 -0.89 -1.21 19.16
C LEU A 316 -0.82 -2.74 19.30
N ASP A 317 0.39 -3.24 19.44
CA ASP A 317 0.72 -4.59 19.87
C ASP A 317 1.75 -4.51 21.01
N GLN A 318 1.59 -5.32 22.05
CA GLN A 318 2.39 -5.19 23.28
C GLN A 318 3.89 -5.42 23.00
N GLU A 319 4.24 -6.37 22.12
CA GLU A 319 5.64 -6.67 21.81
C GLU A 319 6.29 -5.50 21.05
N GLU A 320 5.62 -4.97 20.03
CA GLU A 320 6.08 -3.81 19.25
C GLU A 320 6.19 -2.53 20.09
N VAL A 321 5.19 -2.29 20.95
CA VAL A 321 5.14 -1.14 21.84
C VAL A 321 6.28 -1.18 22.85
N ASP A 322 6.57 -2.35 23.44
CA ASP A 322 7.65 -2.50 24.40
C ASP A 322 9.02 -2.18 23.78
N ASP A 323 9.26 -2.66 22.54
CA ASP A 323 10.49 -2.38 21.80
C ASP A 323 10.67 -0.89 21.53
N ILE A 324 9.60 -0.18 21.17
CA ILE A 324 9.65 1.27 20.90
C ILE A 324 9.80 2.06 22.20
N ILE A 325 9.00 1.74 23.23
CA ILE A 325 9.02 2.45 24.52
C ILE A 325 10.37 2.29 25.22
N TRP A 326 11.04 1.14 25.05
CA TRP A 326 12.39 0.94 25.56
C TRP A 326 13.38 2.01 25.03
N GLY A 327 13.26 2.38 23.75
CA GLY A 327 14.05 3.45 23.14
C GLY A 327 13.50 4.86 23.37
N GLN A 328 12.17 5.00 23.46
CA GLN A 328 11.45 6.26 23.56
C GLN A 328 10.33 6.18 24.63
N PRO A 329 10.64 6.46 25.92
CA PRO A 329 9.67 6.28 27.01
C PRO A 329 8.41 7.16 26.93
N ASN A 330 8.48 8.26 26.17
CA ASN A 330 7.37 9.20 25.98
C ASN A 330 6.62 8.97 24.65
N TYR A 331 6.89 7.84 23.98
CA TYR A 331 6.20 7.50 22.74
C TYR A 331 4.71 7.25 23.00
N ILE A 332 3.86 7.85 22.15
CA ILE A 332 2.41 7.64 22.20
C ILE A 332 2.06 6.79 20.99
N ALA A 333 1.72 5.53 21.26
CA ALA A 333 1.29 4.62 20.20
C ALA A 333 -0.09 5.05 19.70
N ALA A 334 -0.30 4.93 18.38
CA ALA A 334 -1.49 5.44 17.72
C ALA A 334 -1.89 4.53 16.55
N GLU A 335 -3.14 4.71 16.13
CA GLU A 335 -3.68 4.06 14.95
C GLU A 335 -4.39 5.08 14.07
N ALA A 336 -4.30 4.86 12.77
CA ALA A 336 -5.02 5.65 11.81
C ALA A 336 -5.24 4.85 10.53
N GLY A 337 -6.34 5.17 9.86
CA GLY A 337 -6.64 4.70 8.52
C GLY A 337 -7.24 5.80 7.67
N TYR A 338 -7.04 5.70 6.36
CA TYR A 338 -7.67 6.55 5.37
C TYR A 338 -8.00 5.77 4.10
N GLY A 339 -9.05 6.23 3.41
CA GLY A 339 -9.48 5.70 2.13
C GLY A 339 -9.87 6.83 1.18
N LEU A 340 -9.48 6.71 -0.08
CA LEU A 340 -9.69 7.71 -1.13
C LEU A 340 -10.13 7.00 -2.41
N LEU A 341 -11.32 7.33 -2.92
CA LEU A 341 -11.78 6.88 -4.23
C LEU A 341 -11.54 8.00 -5.25
N LEU A 342 -10.69 7.73 -6.23
CA LEU A 342 -10.13 8.70 -7.16
C LEU A 342 -10.29 8.25 -8.61
N SER A 343 -10.59 9.17 -9.51
CA SER A 343 -10.59 8.90 -10.95
C SER A 343 -9.93 10.03 -11.74
N HIS A 344 -9.54 9.72 -12.98
CA HIS A 344 -9.17 10.75 -13.94
C HIS A 344 -10.37 11.67 -14.24
N GLN A 345 -10.10 12.94 -14.61
CA GLN A 345 -11.13 13.94 -14.94
C GLN A 345 -12.06 13.53 -16.10
N ASN A 346 -11.56 12.71 -17.04
CA ASN A 346 -12.33 12.29 -18.21
C ASN A 346 -13.34 11.18 -17.89
N ILE A 347 -13.20 10.51 -16.74
CA ILE A 347 -14.15 9.51 -16.27
C ILE A 347 -15.36 10.24 -15.69
N ALA A 348 -16.54 9.93 -16.20
CA ALA A 348 -17.80 10.49 -15.74
C ALA A 348 -18.71 9.33 -15.33
N ILE A 349 -18.99 9.24 -14.03
CA ILE A 349 -19.87 8.22 -13.46
C ILE A 349 -21.17 8.92 -13.07
N PRO A 350 -22.27 8.80 -13.85
CA PRO A 350 -23.46 9.62 -13.64
C PRO A 350 -24.13 9.45 -12.27
N THR A 351 -23.90 8.30 -11.63
CA THR A 351 -24.47 7.95 -10.32
C THR A 351 -23.62 8.36 -9.13
N LEU A 352 -22.39 8.82 -9.36
CA LEU A 352 -21.40 9.04 -8.30
C LEU A 352 -21.08 10.53 -8.21
N GLU A 353 -21.42 11.14 -7.08
CA GLU A 353 -21.23 12.58 -6.86
C GLU A 353 -19.74 12.90 -6.61
N GLU A 354 -19.26 13.95 -7.26
CA GLU A 354 -17.88 14.43 -7.13
C GLU A 354 -17.79 15.35 -5.90
N ILE A 355 -17.00 14.97 -4.89
CA ILE A 355 -16.87 15.71 -3.62
C ILE A 355 -15.86 16.85 -3.75
N SER A 356 -14.77 16.63 -4.48
CA SER A 356 -13.71 17.62 -4.70
C SER A 356 -12.79 17.25 -5.87
N TYR A 357 -11.96 18.21 -6.29
CA TYR A 357 -10.90 17.97 -7.27
C TYR A 357 -9.53 18.11 -6.61
N LEU A 358 -8.68 17.12 -6.82
CA LEU A 358 -7.28 17.19 -6.42
C LEU A 358 -6.45 17.75 -7.59
N HIS A 359 -5.81 18.90 -7.36
CA HIS A 359 -4.90 19.49 -8.31
C HIS A 359 -3.48 19.00 -8.02
N ILE A 360 -2.93 18.22 -8.95
CA ILE A 360 -1.53 17.79 -8.93
C ILE A 360 -0.75 18.81 -9.75
N ASN A 361 -0.03 19.69 -9.07
CA ASN A 361 0.80 20.68 -9.75
C ASN A 361 2.06 19.99 -10.30
N PRO A 362 2.29 20.00 -11.62
CA PRO A 362 3.47 19.34 -12.21
C PRO A 362 4.80 20.01 -11.83
N ASP A 363 4.78 21.29 -11.39
CA ASP A 363 5.99 22.07 -11.10
C ASP A 363 6.30 22.24 -9.60
N LYS A 364 5.43 21.74 -8.71
CA LYS A 364 5.64 21.77 -7.25
C LYS A 364 5.07 20.50 -6.64
N ASN A 365 5.87 19.79 -5.84
CA ASN A 365 5.48 18.62 -5.02
C ASN A 365 4.40 18.91 -3.95
N ASN A 366 3.48 19.83 -4.19
CA ASN A 366 2.41 20.19 -3.28
C ASN A 366 1.07 19.88 -3.96
N LEU A 367 0.34 18.96 -3.33
CA LEU A 367 -1.04 18.64 -3.65
C LEU A 367 -1.93 19.76 -3.12
N ILE A 368 -2.67 20.43 -4.00
CA ILE A 368 -3.61 21.48 -3.61
C ILE A 368 -5.02 20.94 -3.84
N ASN A 369 -5.80 20.80 -2.77
CA ASN A 369 -7.23 20.51 -2.89
C ASN A 369 -7.94 21.81 -3.25
N LEU A 370 -8.66 21.83 -4.37
CA LEU A 370 -9.48 22.97 -4.77
C LEU A 370 -10.94 22.54 -4.62
N LYS A 371 -11.61 23.04 -3.57
CA LYS A 371 -13.06 23.20 -3.60
C LYS A 371 -13.39 24.41 -4.48
N GLU A 372 -14.48 24.32 -5.24
CA GLU A 372 -14.91 25.36 -6.19
C GLU A 372 -15.22 26.72 -5.55
N GLU A 373 -15.26 26.81 -4.22
CA GLU A 373 -15.25 28.08 -3.51
C GLU A 373 -14.25 28.01 -2.34
N ASP A 374 -13.42 29.05 -2.27
CA ASP A 374 -12.46 29.42 -1.23
C ASP A 374 -11.01 28.87 -1.25
N LYS A 375 -10.13 29.87 -1.31
CA LYS A 375 -8.69 29.82 -1.07
C LYS A 375 -8.41 29.39 0.37
N THR A 376 -8.30 28.09 0.62
CA THR A 376 -7.63 27.62 1.83
C THR A 376 -6.56 26.60 1.46
N GLU A 377 -5.32 27.07 1.61
CA GLU A 377 -4.09 26.28 1.50
C GLU A 377 -4.17 25.07 2.44
N PHE A 378 -3.86 23.89 1.89
CA PHE A 378 -3.66 22.68 2.67
C PHE A 378 -2.38 22.83 3.50
N ILE A 379 -2.52 22.77 4.83
CA ILE A 379 -1.39 22.62 5.75
C ILE A 379 -1.18 21.11 5.94
N SER A 380 -0.09 20.58 5.36
CA SER A 380 0.38 19.22 5.65
C SER A 380 0.62 19.07 7.16
N PRO A 381 0.02 18.07 7.85
CA PRO A 381 0.18 17.90 9.30
C PRO A 381 1.43 17.09 9.67
N ILE A 382 2.43 16.96 8.80
CA ILE A 382 3.67 16.23 9.12
C ILE A 382 4.87 17.13 8.82
N ASN A 383 5.21 17.95 9.80
CA ASN A 383 6.57 18.43 9.96
C ASN A 383 6.85 18.50 11.48
N PRO A 384 7.69 17.62 12.06
CA PRO A 384 8.20 17.87 13.39
C PRO A 384 9.09 19.10 13.28
N LEU A 385 8.61 20.23 13.79
CA LEU A 385 9.42 21.42 13.96
C LEU A 385 10.65 21.05 14.80
N THR A 386 11.79 20.94 14.12
CA THR A 386 13.10 21.10 14.72
C THR A 386 13.21 22.55 15.18
N HIS A 387 12.89 22.78 16.46
CA HIS A 387 13.32 23.98 17.16
C HIS A 387 14.43 23.59 18.15
N THR A 388 15.65 23.98 17.78
CA THR A 388 16.83 24.36 18.59
C THR A 388 17.07 23.70 19.94
#